data_AF-A0A4Q7ANY8-F1
#
_entry.id   AF-A0A4Q7ANY8-F1
#
_cell.length_a   1.000
_cell.length_b   1.000
_cell.length_c   1.000
_cell.angle_alpha   90.00
_cell.angle_beta   90.00
_cell.angle_gamma   90.00
#
_symmetry.space_group_name_H-M   'P 1'
#
loop_
_entity.id
_entity.type
_entity.pdbx_description
1 polymer ?
#
loop_
_entity_poly.entity_id
_entity_poly.type
_entity_poly.pdbx_seq_one_letter_code
_entity_poly.pdbx_strand_id
1 'polypeptide(L)' 'MLLQVDDVVINTDKIRLIKINDKANYVMVIFDENHSKKVSFPHAEDMERFLAKIGRKDFFA' A
#
# COMPACT_ATOMS: atom_id res chain seq x y z
N MET A 1 -8.75 3.96 8.82
CA MET A 1 -8.83 5.16 7.95
C MET A 1 -8.98 4.70 6.50
N LEU A 2 -9.71 5.45 5.64
CA LEU A 2 -9.79 5.14 4.21
C LEU A 2 -8.75 5.97 3.45
N LEU A 3 -7.98 5.32 2.59
CA LEU A 3 -6.97 5.94 1.75
C LEU A 3 -7.33 5.68 0.29
N GLN A 4 -7.54 6.75 -0.46
CA GLN A 4 -7.72 6.67 -1.91
C GLN A 4 -6.38 6.93 -2.59
N VAL A 5 -5.99 6.00 -3.46
CA VAL A 5 -4.82 6.11 -4.32
C VAL A 5 -5.30 5.88 -5.73
N ASP A 6 -5.24 6.92 -6.56
CA ASP A 6 -5.79 6.87 -7.92
C ASP A 6 -7.28 6.42 -7.87
N ASP A 7 -7.65 5.33 -8.55
CA ASP A 7 -9.00 4.73 -8.51
C ASP A 7 -9.19 3.65 -7.42
N VAL A 8 -8.19 3.46 -6.54
CA VAL A 8 -8.19 2.40 -5.54
C VAL A 8 -8.43 2.97 -4.15
N VAL A 9 -9.63 2.69 -3.61
CA VAL A 9 -9.91 2.87 -2.18
C VAL A 9 -9.35 1.68 -1.40
N ILE A 10 -8.57 1.99 -0.37
CA ILE A 10 -7.90 1.06 0.53
C ILE A 10 -8.36 1.38 1.96
N ASN A 11 -8.91 0.38 2.65
CA ASN A 11 -9.21 0.52 4.07
C ASN A 11 -8.00 0.14 4.91
N THR A 12 -7.32 1.14 5.49
CA THR A 12 -6.10 0.92 6.25
C THR A 12 -6.31 0.18 7.57
N ASP A 13 -7.52 0.19 8.14
CA ASP A 13 -7.79 -0.53 9.40
C ASP A 13 -7.84 -2.04 9.20
N LYS A 14 -8.08 -2.49 7.96
CA LYS A 14 -8.18 -3.91 7.61
C LYS A 14 -6.90 -4.47 7.00
N ILE A 15 -5.85 -3.67 6.87
CA ILE A 15 -4.60 -4.13 6.27
C ILE A 15 -3.89 -5.03 7.27
N ARG A 16 -3.60 -6.26 6.86
CA ARG A 16 -2.74 -7.17 7.62
C ARG A 16 -1.28 -7.01 7.24
N LEU A 17 -0.99 -6.90 5.95
CA LEU A 17 0.37 -6.81 5.45
C LEU A 17 0.44 -5.94 4.20
N ILE A 18 1.54 -5.21 4.07
CA ILE A 18 1.85 -4.43 2.88
C ILE A 18 3.17 -4.94 2.33
N LYS A 19 3.14 -5.56 1.15
CA LYS A 19 4.35 -5.97 0.42
C LYS A 19 4.67 -4.91 -0.61
N ILE A 20 5.92 -4.47 -0.63
CA ILE A 20 6.35 -3.37 -1.49
C ILE A 20 7.35 -3.95 -2.48
N ASN A 21 7.15 -3.64 -3.75
CA ASN A 21 8.05 -4.06 -4.81
C ASN A 21 8.62 -2.81 -5.50
N ASP A 22 9.74 -2.34 -4.97
CA ASP A 22 10.43 -1.15 -5.46
C ASP A 22 10.97 -1.32 -6.90
N LYS A 23 11.23 -2.56 -7.34
CA LYS A 23 11.70 -2.83 -8.71
C LYS A 23 10.62 -2.67 -9.78
N ALA A 24 9.36 -2.83 -9.38
CA ALA A 24 8.21 -2.83 -10.27
C ALA A 24 7.19 -1.73 -9.94
N ASN A 25 7.57 -0.78 -9.07
CA ASN A 25 6.76 0.37 -8.63
C ASN A 25 5.32 0.00 -8.27
N TYR A 26 5.14 -1.09 -7.52
CA TYR A 26 3.83 -1.46 -7.01
C TYR A 26 3.87 -1.88 -5.55
N VAL A 27 2.74 -1.68 -4.90
CA VAL A 27 2.47 -2.14 -3.55
C VAL A 27 1.34 -3.14 -3.59
N MET A 28 1.50 -4.25 -2.88
CA MET A 28 0.48 -5.26 -2.69
C MET A 28 -0.02 -5.16 -1.26
N VAL A 29 -1.27 -4.76 -1.11
CA VAL A 29 -1.96 -4.64 0.17
C VAL A 29 -2.73 -5.93 0.41
N ILE A 30 -2.42 -6.63 1.49
CA ILE A 30 -3.03 -7.91 1.86
C ILE A 30 -3.95 -7.66 3.05
N PHE A 31 -5.23 -7.95 2.87
CA PHE A 31 -6.26 -7.80 3.91
C PHE A 31 -6.51 -9.14 4.62
N ASP A 32 -6.51 -10.25 3.87
CA ASP A 32 -6.59 -11.62 4.36
C ASP A 32 -5.91 -12.60 3.40
N GLU A 33 -6.01 -13.92 3.66
CA GLU A 33 -5.34 -14.95 2.88
C GLU A 33 -5.79 -15.01 1.40
N ASN A 34 -7.01 -14.55 1.10
CA ASN A 34 -7.60 -14.57 -0.24
C ASN A 34 -7.84 -13.17 -0.82
N HIS A 35 -7.88 -12.13 0.01
CA HIS A 35 -8.05 -10.75 -0.42
C HIS A 35 -6.74 -9.98 -0.35
N SER A 36 -6.20 -9.73 -1.53
CA SER A 36 -5.14 -8.76 -1.73
C SER A 36 -5.51 -7.80 -2.85
N LYS A 37 -4.94 -6.60 -2.80
CA LYS A 37 -5.11 -5.56 -3.82
C LYS A 37 -3.75 -5.04 -4.23
N LYS A 38 -3.48 -5.10 -5.52
CA LYS A 38 -2.29 -4.51 -6.13
C LYS A 38 -2.58 -3.04 -6.46
N VAL A 39 -1.68 -2.18 -6.03
CA VAL A 39 -1.68 -0.74 -6.31
C VAL A 39 -0.39 -0.46 -7.06
N SER A 40 -0.50 -0.19 -8.35
CA SER A 40 0.65 0.19 -9.17
C SER A 40 0.78 1.71 -9.12
N PHE A 41 2.00 2.20 -9.01
CA PHE A 41 2.29 3.62 -9.01
C PHE A 41 3.01 3.95 -10.33
N PRO A 42 2.53 4.96 -11.09
CA PRO A 42 3.19 5.38 -12.32
C PRO A 42 4.57 5.97 -12.04
N HIS A 43 4.73 6.63 -10.89
CA HIS A 43 5.99 7.23 -10.46
C HIS A 43 6.41 6.74 -9.07
N ALA A 44 7.72 6.58 -8.85
CA ALA A 44 8.27 6.15 -7.56
C ALA A 44 7.96 7.14 -6.42
N GLU A 45 7.90 8.44 -6.72
CA GLU A 45 7.54 9.47 -5.73
C GLU A 45 6.11 9.31 -5.19
N ASP A 46 5.17 8.84 -6.02
CA ASP A 46 3.79 8.59 -5.58
C ASP A 46 3.72 7.42 -4.61
N MET A 47 4.54 6.39 -4.86
CA MET A 47 4.71 5.27 -3.95
C MET A 47 5.29 5.75 -2.61
N GLU A 48 6.36 6.54 -2.61
CA GLU A 48 6.94 7.08 -1.37
C GLU A 48 5.94 7.93 -0.57
N ARG A 49 5.15 8.77 -1.25
CA ARG A 49 4.07 9.55 -0.61
C ARG A 49 3.00 8.65 -0.01
N PHE A 50 2.60 7.60 -0.73
CA PHE A 50 1.65 6.61 -0.21
C PHE A 50 2.20 5.93 1.05
N LEU A 51 3.46 5.50 1.01
CA LEU A 51 4.15 4.85 2.11
C LEU A 51 4.33 5.76 3.34
N ALA A 52 4.62 7.05 3.11
CA ALA A 52 4.66 8.04 4.18
C ALA A 52 3.26 8.23 4.81
N LYS A 53 2.21 8.24 3.99
CA LYS A 53 0.82 8.50 4.41
C LYS A 53 0.18 7.32 5.15
N ILE A 54 0.55 6.08 4.83
CA ILE A 54 0.17 4.88 5.61
C ILE A 54 0.99 4.71 6.90
N GLY A 55 1.93 5.60 7.18
CA GLY A 55 2.72 5.54 8.40
C GLY A 55 3.73 4.40 8.40
N ARG A 56 4.55 4.27 7.34
CA ARG A 56 5.69 3.35 7.29
C ARG A 56 6.84 3.78 8.24
N LYS A 57 6.52 4.02 9.52
CA LYS A 57 7.48 4.08 10.62
C LYS A 57 7.38 2.90 11.59
N ASP A 58 6.27 2.16 11.62
CA ASP A 58 6.04 1.17 12.69
C ASP A 58 5.77 -0.28 12.23
N PHE A 59 5.98 -0.62 10.94
CA PHE A 59 5.64 -1.96 10.42
C PHE A 59 6.84 -2.88 10.11
N PHE A 60 8.05 -2.50 10.55
CA PHE A 60 9.21 -3.39 10.52
C PHE A 60 9.81 -3.49 11.92
N ALA A 61 9.34 -4.47 12.68
CA ALA A 61 10.07 -5.10 13.78
C ALA A 61 10.19 -6.59 13.48
#